data_AF-A0A7G8ETT1-F1
#
_entry.id   AF-A0A7G8ETT1-F1
#
_cell.length_a   1.000
_cell.length_b   1.000
_cell.length_c   1.000
_cell.angle_alpha   90.00
_cell.angle_beta   90.00
_cell.angle_gamma   90.00
#
_symmetry.space_group_name_H-M   'P 1'
#
loop_
_entity.id
_entity.type
_entity.pdbx_description
1 polymer ?
#
loop_
_entity_poly.entity_id
_entity_poly.type
_entity_poly.pdbx_seq_one_letter_code
_entity_poly.pdbx_strand_id
1 'polypeptide(L)'
;MSGQDQLVAFLERVRTDDQLQQRLAEHRVELWGDSHLPLDIDLDAVIALAADLGFGFDRADVVACQCRQLERFSSFEMENAVVASRYLARLQLQIERGGRPEPPINYYRG
;
A
#
# COMPACT_ATOMS: atom_id res chain seq x y z
N MET A 1 15.64 -15.15 -11.23
CA MET A 1 14.86 -14.09 -10.55
C MET A 1 14.00 -13.43 -11.61
N SER A 2 12.71 -13.24 -11.34
CA SER A 2 11.82 -12.52 -12.25
C SER A 2 12.06 -11.01 -12.17
N GLY A 3 11.61 -10.24 -13.16
CA GLY A 3 11.67 -8.79 -13.11
C GLY A 3 10.90 -8.22 -11.91
N GLN A 4 9.78 -8.83 -11.53
CA GLN A 4 9.06 -8.48 -10.30
C GLN A 4 9.87 -8.70 -9.02
N ASP A 5 10.63 -9.81 -8.93
CA ASP A 5 11.51 -10.05 -7.77
C ASP A 5 12.64 -9.02 -7.71
N GLN A 6 13.18 -8.63 -8.87
CA GLN A 6 14.21 -7.61 -8.97
C GLN A 6 13.68 -6.22 -8.64
N LEU A 7 12.44 -5.91 -9.02
CA LEU A 7 11.75 -4.69 -8.62
C LEU A 7 11.55 -4.63 -7.10
N VAL A 8 11.12 -5.73 -6.46
CA VAL A 8 10.97 -5.79 -5.01
C VAL A 8 12.31 -5.56 -4.31
N ALA A 9 13.37 -6.25 -4.75
CA ALA A 9 14.71 -6.09 -4.19
C ALA A 9 15.26 -4.66 -4.41
N PHE A 10 14.97 -4.05 -5.56
CA PHE A 10 15.31 -2.66 -5.83
C PHE A 10 14.60 -1.72 -4.84
N LEU A 11 13.29 -1.90 -4.63
CA LEU A 11 12.52 -1.08 -3.67
C LEU A 11 13.01 -1.23 -2.23
N GLU A 12 13.40 -2.43 -1.82
CA GLU A 12 14.02 -2.67 -0.50
C GLU A 12 15.36 -1.95 -0.39
N ARG A 13 16.17 -1.97 -1.45
CA ARG A 13 17.43 -1.23 -1.50
C ARG A 13 17.19 0.28 -1.40
N VAL A 14 16.19 0.82 -2.12
CA VAL A 14 15.81 2.24 -2.05
C VAL A 14 15.44 2.64 -0.63
N ARG A 15 14.66 1.83 0.09
CA ARG A 15 14.22 2.14 1.46
C ARG A 15 15.36 2.22 2.48
N THR A 16 16.51 1.61 2.18
CA THR A 16 17.65 1.50 3.10
C THR A 16 18.84 2.36 2.68
N ASP A 17 18.73 3.10 1.56
CA ASP A 17 19.81 3.88 0.97
C ASP A 17 19.36 5.33 0.73
N ASP A 18 19.70 6.22 1.66
CA ASP A 18 19.30 7.64 1.64
C ASP A 18 19.83 8.37 0.39
N GLN A 19 20.99 7.98 -0.14
CA GLN A 19 21.54 8.57 -1.37
C GLN A 19 20.70 8.16 -2.58
N LEU A 20 20.24 6.91 -2.61
CA LEU A 20 19.35 6.43 -3.66
C LEU A 20 17.99 7.11 -3.60
N GLN A 21 17.45 7.33 -2.40
CA GLN A 21 16.20 8.09 -2.21
C GLN A 21 16.32 9.51 -2.74
N GLN A 22 17.43 10.20 -2.47
CA GLN A 22 17.68 11.55 -2.99
C GLN A 22 17.78 11.57 -4.53
N ARG A 23 18.54 10.65 -5.12
CA ARG A 23 18.66 10.53 -6.58
C ARG A 23 17.31 10.26 -7.24
N LEU A 24 16.50 9.42 -6.60
CA LEU A 24 15.19 9.16 -7.10
C LEU A 24 14.28 10.38 -6.95
N ALA A 25 14.32 11.13 -5.85
CA ALA A 25 13.47 12.31 -5.61
C ALA A 25 13.49 13.33 -6.77
N GLU A 26 14.62 13.44 -7.48
CA GLU A 26 14.77 14.24 -8.71
C GLU A 26 13.82 13.82 -9.85
N HIS A 27 13.31 12.60 -9.81
CA HIS A 27 12.34 12.01 -10.75
C HIS A 27 10.89 12.07 -10.24
N ARG A 28 10.56 13.02 -9.35
CA ARG A 28 9.25 13.15 -8.65
C ARG A 28 8.92 11.97 -7.74
N VAL A 29 9.96 11.39 -7.16
CA VAL A 29 9.92 10.21 -6.29
C VAL A 29 9.94 10.64 -4.82
N GLU A 30 9.30 11.75 -4.50
CA GLU A 30 9.21 12.23 -3.12
C GLU A 30 8.40 11.25 -2.22
N LEU A 31 7.80 10.22 -2.83
CA LEU A 31 6.95 9.20 -2.21
C LEU A 31 7.53 7.78 -2.24
N TRP A 32 8.73 7.54 -2.80
CA TRP A 32 9.32 6.20 -2.70
C TRP A 32 9.94 6.01 -1.32
N GLY A 33 9.21 5.32 -0.46
CA GLY A 33 9.55 5.15 0.95
C GLY A 33 8.32 4.80 1.76
N ASP A 34 7.14 5.22 1.29
CA ASP A 34 5.86 4.77 1.81
C ASP A 34 5.47 3.38 1.27
N SER A 35 4.40 2.84 1.85
CA SER A 35 3.93 1.47 1.63
C SER A 35 3.56 1.13 0.16
N HIS A 36 3.54 2.11 -0.74
CA HIS A 36 3.09 1.98 -2.12
C HIS A 36 4.05 2.64 -3.11
N LEU A 37 4.18 2.03 -4.29
CA LEU A 37 4.91 2.54 -5.44
C LEU A 37 4.09 3.68 -6.05
N PRO A 38 4.65 4.89 -6.23
CA PRO A 38 3.87 6.00 -6.75
C PRO A 38 3.45 5.76 -8.20
N LEU A 39 2.30 6.31 -8.55
CA LEU A 39 1.68 6.12 -9.88
C LEU A 39 2.26 7.08 -10.92
N ASP A 40 2.61 8.30 -10.50
CA ASP A 40 3.07 9.39 -11.37
C ASP A 40 4.60 9.53 -11.32
N ILE A 41 5.32 8.54 -11.86
CA ILE A 41 6.78 8.48 -11.84
C ILE A 41 7.36 8.40 -13.26
N ASP A 42 8.57 8.93 -13.43
CA ASP A 42 9.35 8.68 -14.64
C ASP A 42 9.90 7.24 -14.63
N LEU A 43 9.11 6.33 -15.19
CA LEU A 43 9.43 4.90 -15.25
C LEU A 43 10.72 4.62 -16.02
N ASP A 44 11.01 5.39 -17.05
CA ASP A 44 12.17 5.14 -17.90
C ASP A 44 13.47 5.53 -17.17
N ALA A 45 13.45 6.64 -16.43
CA ALA A 45 14.56 7.03 -15.56
C ALA A 45 14.79 6.05 -14.41
N VAL A 46 13.71 5.55 -13.79
CA VAL A 46 13.76 4.54 -12.73
C VAL A 46 14.36 3.22 -13.22
N ILE A 47 13.91 2.74 -14.38
CA ILE A 47 14.43 1.51 -14.98
C ILE A 47 15.91 1.66 -15.34
N ALA A 48 16.31 2.83 -15.87
CA ALA A 48 17.71 3.11 -16.17
C ALA A 48 18.58 3.11 -14.89
N LEU A 49 18.12 3.77 -13.83
CA LEU A 49 18.83 3.79 -12.55
C LEU A 49 18.94 2.39 -11.93
N ALA A 50 17.88 1.60 -12.02
CA ALA A 50 17.88 0.22 -11.55
C ALA A 50 18.89 -0.65 -12.32
N ALA A 51 18.94 -0.47 -13.65
CA ALA A 51 19.90 -1.15 -14.52
C ALA A 51 21.35 -0.83 -14.15
N ASP A 52 21.66 0.45 -13.87
CA ASP A 52 22.99 0.89 -13.42
C ASP A 52 23.43 0.22 -12.10
N LEU A 53 22.47 -0.23 -11.29
CA LEU A 53 22.69 -0.90 -10.00
C LEU A 53 22.60 -2.42 -10.09
N GLY A 54 22.44 -2.97 -11.28
CA GLY A 54 22.37 -4.42 -11.53
C GLY A 54 20.99 -5.04 -11.34
N PHE A 55 19.93 -4.23 -11.27
CA PHE A 55 18.55 -4.69 -11.27
C PHE A 55 17.95 -4.57 -12.68
N GLY A 56 17.20 -5.59 -13.08
CA GLY A 56 16.56 -5.72 -14.39
C GLY A 56 15.08 -6.01 -14.23
N PHE A 57 14.27 -4.99 -14.45
CA PHE A 57 12.82 -5.07 -14.56
C PHE A 57 12.36 -4.13 -15.66
N ASP A 58 11.19 -4.40 -16.23
CA ASP A 58 10.63 -3.58 -17.27
C ASP A 58 9.39 -2.79 -16.80
N ARG A 59 8.80 -2.04 -17.73
CA ARG A 59 7.60 -1.25 -17.47
C ARG A 59 6.41 -2.15 -17.07
N ALA A 60 6.28 -3.34 -17.65
CA ALA A 60 5.18 -4.25 -17.34
C ALA A 60 5.31 -4.78 -15.91
N ASP A 61 6.53 -5.06 -15.45
CA ASP A 61 6.79 -5.46 -14.06
C ASP A 61 6.35 -4.37 -13.08
N VAL A 62 6.68 -3.10 -13.38
CA VAL A 62 6.34 -1.96 -12.51
C VAL A 62 4.82 -1.74 -12.47
N VAL A 63 4.17 -1.74 -13.63
CA VAL A 63 2.71 -1.58 -13.74
C VAL A 63 1.98 -2.72 -13.02
N ALA A 64 2.43 -3.98 -13.18
CA ALA A 64 1.85 -5.12 -12.48
C ALA A 64 1.99 -4.97 -10.95
N CYS A 65 3.11 -4.42 -10.48
CA CYS A 65 3.31 -4.10 -9.06
C CYS A 65 2.32 -3.04 -8.57
N GLN A 66 2.17 -1.93 -9.31
CA GLN A 66 1.21 -0.86 -9.01
C GLN A 66 -0.23 -1.39 -8.96
N CYS A 67 -0.65 -2.19 -9.95
CA CYS A 67 -1.98 -2.82 -9.97
C CYS A 67 -2.24 -3.63 -8.70
N ARG A 68 -1.33 -4.53 -8.32
CA ARG A 68 -1.49 -5.36 -7.10
C ARG A 68 -1.57 -4.52 -5.83
N GLN A 69 -0.80 -3.45 -5.74
CA GLN A 69 -0.84 -2.57 -4.58
C GLN A 69 -2.16 -1.79 -4.49
N LEU A 70 -2.68 -1.32 -5.62
CA LEU A 70 -4.00 -0.68 -5.71
C LEU A 70 -5.14 -1.64 -5.36
N GLU A 71 -5.09 -2.88 -5.85
CA GLU A 71 -6.06 -3.91 -5.49
C GLU A 71 -6.07 -4.18 -3.98
N ARG A 72 -4.89 -4.30 -3.39
CA ARG A 72 -4.74 -4.50 -1.94
C ARG A 72 -5.26 -3.31 -1.15
N PHE A 73 -4.91 -2.09 -1.57
CA PHE A 73 -5.40 -0.87 -0.96
C PHE A 73 -6.94 -0.79 -1.03
N SER A 74 -7.51 -1.00 -2.21
CA SER A 74 -8.97 -1.01 -2.41
C SER A 74 -9.66 -2.03 -1.50
N SER A 75 -9.09 -3.23 -1.38
CA SER A 75 -9.66 -4.29 -0.54
C SER A 75 -9.65 -3.90 0.94
N PHE A 76 -8.53 -3.33 1.41
CA PHE A 76 -8.39 -2.84 2.78
C PHE A 76 -9.37 -1.70 3.11
N GLU A 77 -9.52 -0.72 2.20
CA GLU A 77 -10.48 0.38 2.38
C GLU A 77 -11.92 -0.11 2.43
N MET A 78 -12.28 -1.10 1.59
CA MET A 78 -13.62 -1.71 1.63
C MET A 78 -13.88 -2.43 2.96
N GLU A 79 -12.91 -3.17 3.48
CA GLU A 79 -13.02 -3.82 4.80
C GLU A 79 -13.20 -2.79 5.92
N ASN A 80 -12.40 -1.72 5.91
CA ASN A 80 -12.52 -0.62 6.88
C ASN A 80 -13.87 0.08 6.80
N ALA A 81 -14.41 0.30 5.60
CA ALA A 81 -15.73 0.89 5.40
C ALA A 81 -16.84 0.00 6.01
N VAL A 82 -16.74 -1.32 5.84
CA VAL A 82 -17.69 -2.28 6.44
C VAL A 82 -17.60 -2.25 7.96
N VAL A 83 -16.40 -2.22 8.52
CA VAL A 83 -16.18 -2.12 9.97
C VAL A 83 -16.76 -0.81 10.51
N ALA A 84 -16.43 0.33 9.90
CA ALA A 84 -16.92 1.64 10.30
C ALA A 84 -18.46 1.72 10.28
N SER A 85 -19.08 1.20 9.21
CA SER A 85 -20.55 1.13 9.09
C SER A 85 -21.18 0.31 10.23
N ARG A 86 -20.61 -0.84 10.57
CA ARG A 86 -21.08 -1.66 11.71
C ARG A 86 -20.97 -0.94 13.04
N TYR A 87 -19.85 -0.26 13.29
CA TYR A 87 -19.68 0.53 14.52
C TYR A 87 -20.64 1.71 14.58
N LEU A 88 -20.86 2.41 13.46
CA LEU A 88 -21.83 3.49 13.38
C LEU A 88 -23.24 3.00 13.73
N ALA A 89 -23.69 1.88 13.15
CA ALA A 89 -24.99 1.30 13.45
C ALA A 89 -25.14 0.95 14.94
N ARG A 90 -24.09 0.41 15.56
CA ARG A 90 -24.08 0.11 17.01
C ARG A 90 -24.19 1.37 17.86
N LEU A 91 -23.48 2.43 17.51
CA LEU A 91 -23.55 3.71 18.21
C LEU A 91 -24.94 4.35 18.06
N GLN A 92 -25.54 4.27 16.87
CA GLN A 92 -26.90 4.74 16.63
C GLN A 92 -27.92 4.00 17.52
N LEU A 93 -27.85 2.67 17.60
CA LEU A 93 -28.69 1.88 18.51
C LEU A 93 -28.50 2.26 19.98
N GLN A 94 -27.26 2.51 20.40
CA GLN A 94 -26.97 2.95 21.76
C GLN A 94 -27.58 4.33 22.05
N ILE A 95 -27.55 5.25 21.09
CA ILE A 95 -28.21 6.56 21.21
C ILE A 95 -29.72 6.39 21.36
N GLU A 96 -30.36 5.58 20.50
CA GLU A 96 -31.79 5.28 20.58
C GLU A 96 -32.20 4.65 21.93
N ARG A 97 -31.29 3.89 22.55
CA ARG A 97 -31.48 3.24 23.85
C ARG A 97 -31.05 4.10 25.06
N GLY A 98 -30.86 5.42 24.86
CA GLY A 98 -30.54 6.36 25.93
C GLY A 98 -29.10 6.19 26.48
N GLY A 99 -28.15 5.85 25.61
CA GLY A 99 -26.73 5.75 25.95
C GLY A 99 -26.31 4.41 26.56
N ARG A 100 -27.22 3.43 26.66
CA ARG A 100 -26.91 2.11 27.23
C ARG A 100 -26.15 1.24 26.22
N PRO A 101 -24.95 0.73 26.55
CA PRO A 101 -24.15 -0.06 25.62
C PRO A 101 -24.85 -1.39 25.28
N GLU A 102 -24.68 -1.85 24.03
CA GLU A 102 -25.12 -3.19 23.65
C GLU A 102 -24.36 -4.25 24.47
N PRO A 103 -25.05 -5.30 24.98
CA PRO A 103 -24.36 -6.43 25.57
C PRO A 103 -23.44 -7.07 24.52
N PRO A 104 -22.22 -7.51 24.90
CA PRO A 104 -21.31 -8.15 23.96
C PRO A 104 -21.94 -9.41 23.37
N ILE A 105 -21.87 -9.55 22.05
CA ILE A 105 -22.31 -10.76 21.34
C ILE A 105 -21.31 -11.86 21.70
N ASN A 106 -21.73 -12.81 22.54
CA ASN A 106 -20.90 -13.95 22.92
C ASN A 106 -21.07 -15.06 21.87
N TYR A 107 -20.10 -15.16 20.94
CA TYR A 107 -20.11 -16.15 19.85
C TYR A 107 -19.78 -17.58 20.32
N TYR A 108 -19.37 -17.75 21.57
CA TYR A 108 -19.11 -19.05 22.19
C TYR A 108 -20.01 -19.19 23.43
N ARG A 109 -21.15 -19.87 23.27
CA ARG A 109 -21.97 -20.38 24.38
C ARG A 109 -22.01 -21.90 24.30
N GLY A 110 -21.60 -22.57 25.39
CA GLY A 110 -21.85 -23.99 25.65
C GLY A 110 -20.63 -24.85 25.52
#